data_AF-A0A9E3CCH6-F1
#
_entry.id   AF-A0A9E3CCH6-F1
#
_cell.length_a   1.000
_cell.length_b   1.000
_cell.length_c   1.000
_cell.angle_alpha   90.00
_cell.angle_beta   90.00
_cell.angle_gamma   90.00
#
_symmetry.space_group_name_H-M   'P 1'
#
loop_
_entity.id
_entity.type
_entity.pdbx_description
1 polymer ?
#
loop_
_entity_poly.entity_id
_entity_poly.type
_entity_poly.pdbx_seq_one_letter_code
_entity_poly.pdbx_strand_id
1 'polypeptide(L)'
;MYDPPPGYPDCESDAEDFPTPEDRHYRELEVEGVGVLHARKPLPNAIPALAGAANSKVSGQSRIDYLNIFIQNHLAPGEYEVLLAKMLDPETDLPEDAVLRVSRAIATAGSARPTVPSSISR
;
A
#
# COMPACT_ATOMS: atom_id res chain seq x y z
N MET A 1 -15.75 29.99 1.50
CA MET A 1 -15.71 28.58 1.08
C MET A 1 -15.19 27.81 2.28
N TYR A 2 -15.88 26.77 2.74
CA TYR A 2 -15.40 25.92 3.84
C TYR A 2 -14.23 25.08 3.32
N ASP A 3 -13.10 25.13 4.02
CA ASP A 3 -11.94 24.28 3.72
C ASP A 3 -11.99 23.09 4.69
N PRO A 4 -12.29 21.87 4.20
CA PRO A 4 -12.46 20.73 5.07
C PRO A 4 -11.12 20.28 5.69
N PRO A 5 -11.16 19.61 6.86
CA PRO A 5 -9.94 19.17 7.53
C PRO A 5 -9.17 18.13 6.68
N PRO A 6 -7.85 18.00 6.87
CA PRO A 6 -7.06 16.92 6.27
C PRO A 6 -7.71 15.56 6.56
N GLY A 7 -7.89 14.75 5.51
CA GLY A 7 -8.56 13.45 5.60
C GLY A 7 -10.08 13.46 5.36
N TYR A 8 -10.73 14.62 5.23
CA TYR A 8 -12.15 14.69 4.84
C TYR A 8 -12.45 13.97 3.51
N PRO A 9 -11.64 14.15 2.43
CA PRO A 9 -11.86 13.43 1.17
C PRO A 9 -11.62 11.92 1.28
N ASP A 10 -10.74 11.49 2.19
CA ASP A 10 -10.49 10.08 2.43
C ASP A 10 -11.69 9.46 3.16
N CYS A 11 -12.23 10.16 4.17
CA CYS A 11 -13.48 9.79 4.83
C CYS A 11 -14.68 9.76 3.87
N GLU A 12 -14.75 10.70 2.93
CA GLU A 12 -15.81 10.76 1.91
C GLU A 12 -15.66 9.61 0.91
N SER A 13 -14.45 9.36 0.40
CA SER A 13 -14.16 8.22 -0.46
C SER A 13 -14.42 6.89 0.25
N ASP A 14 -14.07 6.76 1.53
CA ASP A 14 -14.35 5.58 2.34
C ASP A 14 -15.85 5.38 2.60
N ALA A 15 -16.62 6.48 2.66
CA ALA A 15 -18.09 6.44 2.78
C ALA A 15 -18.78 6.07 1.47
N GLU A 16 -18.33 6.61 0.32
CA GLU A 16 -18.75 6.17 -1.02
C GLU A 16 -18.48 4.67 -1.23
N ASP A 17 -17.43 4.22 -0.56
CA ASP A 17 -16.94 2.88 -0.62
C ASP A 17 -17.68 1.88 0.29
N PHE A 18 -18.67 2.32 1.07
CA PHE A 18 -19.42 1.49 2.04
C PHE A 18 -20.85 1.15 1.56
N PRO A 19 -21.32 -0.11 1.68
CA PRO A 19 -20.59 -1.28 2.16
C PRO A 19 -19.54 -1.73 1.14
N THR A 20 -18.35 -2.11 1.62
CA THR A 20 -17.30 -2.65 0.75
C THR A 20 -17.80 -3.95 0.12
N PRO A 21 -18.06 -4.00 -1.20
CA PRO A 21 -18.49 -5.24 -1.85
C PRO A 21 -17.36 -6.28 -1.75
N GLU A 22 -17.69 -7.56 -1.59
CA GLU A 22 -16.69 -8.64 -1.52
C GLU A 22 -15.78 -8.66 -2.77
N ASP A 23 -16.30 -8.19 -3.90
CA ASP A 23 -15.67 -8.21 -5.21
C ASP A 23 -14.93 -6.91 -5.57
N ARG A 24 -14.68 -6.02 -4.60
CA ARG A 24 -14.14 -4.69 -4.90
C ARG A 24 -12.87 -4.79 -5.73
N HIS A 25 -12.98 -4.29 -6.96
CA HIS A 25 -12.05 -4.52 -8.07
C HIS A 25 -10.60 -4.24 -7.69
N TYR A 26 -9.78 -5.28 -7.74
CA TYR A 26 -8.34 -5.12 -7.85
C TYR A 26 -8.03 -4.26 -9.08
N ARG A 27 -7.14 -3.29 -8.91
CA ARG A 27 -6.70 -2.39 -9.97
C ARG A 27 -5.25 -2.70 -10.30
N GLU A 28 -4.89 -2.52 -11.56
CA GLU A 28 -3.50 -2.56 -11.97
C GLU A 28 -2.71 -1.49 -11.20
N LEU A 29 -1.61 -1.94 -10.61
CA LEU A 29 -0.67 -1.17 -9.82
C LEU A 29 0.72 -1.45 -10.38
N GLU A 30 1.25 -0.47 -11.10
CA GLU A 30 2.62 -0.53 -11.60
C GLU A 30 3.60 -0.18 -10.47
N VAL A 31 4.54 -1.08 -10.19
CA VAL A 31 5.56 -0.93 -9.17
C VAL A 31 6.93 -0.95 -9.82
N GLU A 32 7.66 0.16 -9.69
CA GLU A 32 8.99 0.32 -10.28
C GLU A 32 9.96 -0.77 -9.82
N GLY A 33 10.49 -1.54 -10.79
CA GLY A 33 11.43 -2.64 -10.55
C GLY A 33 10.78 -3.95 -10.11
N VAL A 34 9.45 -4.00 -9.95
CA VAL A 34 8.71 -5.24 -9.58
C VAL A 34 7.74 -5.65 -10.69
N GLY A 35 7.18 -4.68 -11.41
CA GLY A 35 6.23 -4.89 -12.50
C GLY A 35 4.79 -4.54 -12.11
N VAL A 36 3.83 -5.07 -12.86
CA VAL A 36 2.40 -4.83 -12.64
C VAL A 36 1.84 -5.87 -11.67
N LEU A 37 1.11 -5.40 -10.67
CA LEU A 37 0.35 -6.17 -9.69
C LEU A 37 -1.11 -5.71 -9.70
N HIS A 38 -2.01 -6.53 -9.21
CA HIS A 38 -3.42 -6.22 -8.99
C HIS A 38 -3.67 -6.03 -7.50
N ALA A 39 -3.94 -4.80 -7.10
CA ALA A 39 -4.14 -4.44 -5.70
C ALA A 39 -5.46 -3.70 -5.47
N ARG A 40 -6.04 -3.88 -4.29
CA ARG A 40 -7.18 -3.08 -3.83
C ARG A 40 -6.73 -1.89 -2.98
N LYS A 41 -7.60 -0.89 -2.86
CA LYS A 41 -7.41 0.25 -1.94
C LYS A 41 -7.16 -0.29 -0.51
N PRO A 42 -6.23 0.31 0.25
CA PRO A 42 -6.00 -0.05 1.65
C PRO A 42 -7.30 -0.07 2.45
N LEU A 43 -7.57 -1.18 3.13
CA LEU A 43 -8.73 -1.34 3.99
C LEU A 43 -8.43 -0.80 5.40
N PRO A 44 -9.43 -0.33 6.17
CA PRO A 44 -9.21 0.16 7.53
C PRO A 44 -8.57 -0.85 8.48
N ASN A 45 -8.81 -2.15 8.29
CA ASN A 45 -8.19 -3.23 9.07
C ASN A 45 -6.68 -3.40 8.83
N ALA A 46 -6.12 -2.67 7.85
CA ALA A 46 -4.69 -2.68 7.51
C ALA A 46 -3.86 -1.72 8.38
N ILE A 47 -4.51 -0.76 9.05
CA ILE A 47 -3.87 0.26 9.88
C ILE A 47 -2.94 -0.35 10.95
N PRO A 48 -3.34 -1.41 11.70
CA PRO A 48 -2.46 -2.02 12.70
C PRO A 48 -1.17 -2.60 12.12
N ALA A 49 -1.23 -3.17 10.91
CA ALA A 49 -0.06 -3.74 10.24
C ALA A 49 0.93 -2.64 9.82
N LEU A 50 0.44 -1.55 9.22
CA LEU A 50 1.28 -0.39 8.88
C LEU A 50 1.87 0.28 10.14
N ALA A 51 1.08 0.44 11.20
CA ALA A 51 1.55 0.98 12.47
C ALA A 51 2.64 0.09 13.11
N GLY A 52 2.48 -1.23 13.02
CA GLY A 52 3.48 -2.20 13.46
C GLY A 52 4.80 -2.06 12.68
N ALA A 53 4.72 -1.91 11.35
CA ALA A 53 5.88 -1.71 10.50
C ALA A 53 6.60 -0.37 10.77
N ALA A 54 5.85 0.70 11.01
CA ALA A 54 6.38 2.03 11.29
C ALA A 54 7.00 2.17 12.70
N ASN A 55 6.80 1.20 13.58
CA ASN A 55 7.29 1.26 14.96
C ASN A 55 8.83 1.17 15.00
N SER A 56 9.48 2.14 15.65
CA SER A 56 10.94 2.16 15.78
C SER A 56 11.50 1.10 16.73
N LYS A 57 10.64 0.51 17.57
CA LYS A 57 11.01 -0.51 18.57
C LYS A 57 10.95 -1.94 18.05
N VAL A 58 10.39 -2.17 16.85
CA VAL A 58 10.35 -3.52 16.26
C VAL A 58 11.62 -3.83 15.51
N SER A 59 12.01 -5.11 15.47
CA SER A 59 13.16 -5.57 14.71
C SER A 59 12.96 -5.36 13.20
N GLY A 60 14.05 -5.34 12.43
CA GLY A 60 13.97 -5.26 10.96
C GLY A 60 13.15 -6.40 10.36
N GLN A 61 13.32 -7.62 10.86
CA GLN A 61 12.53 -8.78 10.43
C GLN A 61 11.04 -8.59 10.73
N SER A 62 10.70 -8.20 11.96
CA SER A 62 9.30 -7.98 12.35
C SER A 62 8.64 -6.87 11.51
N ARG A 63 9.40 -5.84 11.13
CA ARG A 63 8.91 -4.80 10.21
C ARG A 63 8.52 -5.40 8.85
N ILE A 64 9.36 -6.27 8.30
CA ILE A 64 9.08 -6.97 7.04
C ILE A 64 7.85 -7.88 7.19
N ASP A 65 7.73 -8.60 8.30
CA ASP A 65 6.57 -9.47 8.57
C ASP A 65 5.26 -8.67 8.59
N TYR A 66 5.24 -7.50 9.22
CA TYR A 66 4.08 -6.61 9.21
C TYR A 66 3.75 -6.08 7.80
N LEU A 67 4.76 -5.74 7.00
CA LEU A 67 4.56 -5.32 5.61
C LEU A 67 4.05 -6.47 4.74
N ASN A 68 4.51 -7.69 4.97
CA ASN A 68 4.02 -8.88 4.28
C ASN A 68 2.54 -9.13 4.56
N ILE A 69 2.12 -9.05 5.82
CA ILE A 69 0.70 -9.12 6.20
C ILE A 69 -0.11 -8.04 5.50
N PHE A 70 0.43 -6.81 5.44
CA PHE A 70 -0.21 -5.72 4.73
C PHE A 70 -0.37 -6.04 3.23
N ILE A 71 0.69 -6.46 2.54
CA ILE A 71 0.65 -6.75 1.10
C ILE A 71 -0.30 -7.91 0.79
N GLN A 72 -0.18 -9.03 1.52
CA GLN A 72 -1.03 -10.22 1.33
C GLN A 72 -2.52 -9.89 1.43
N ASN A 73 -2.89 -9.00 2.35
CA ASN A 73 -4.27 -8.58 2.53
C ASN A 73 -4.80 -7.66 1.42
N HIS A 74 -3.96 -7.15 0.51
CA HIS A 74 -4.36 -6.16 -0.49
C HIS A 74 -4.09 -6.57 -1.94
N LEU A 75 -3.27 -7.59 -2.17
CA LEU A 75 -3.09 -8.16 -3.50
C LEU A 75 -4.25 -9.08 -3.90
N ALA A 76 -4.40 -9.26 -5.21
CA ALA A 76 -5.30 -10.24 -5.79
C ALA A 76 -4.92 -11.67 -5.36
N PRO A 77 -5.88 -12.60 -5.29
CA PRO A 77 -5.59 -13.98 -4.90
C PRO A 77 -4.51 -14.59 -5.79
N GLY A 78 -3.48 -15.19 -5.17
CA GLY A 78 -2.36 -15.80 -5.89
C GLY A 78 -1.21 -14.85 -6.23
N GLU A 79 -1.42 -13.53 -6.22
CA GLU A 79 -0.35 -12.60 -6.58
C GLU A 79 0.72 -12.44 -5.50
N TYR A 80 0.35 -12.59 -4.23
CA TYR A 80 1.34 -12.57 -3.15
C TYR A 80 2.29 -13.77 -3.26
N GLU A 81 1.75 -14.95 -3.56
CA GLU A 81 2.54 -16.17 -3.78
C GLU A 81 3.45 -16.04 -5.01
N VAL A 82 2.96 -15.43 -6.09
CA VAL A 82 3.77 -15.15 -7.29
C VAL A 82 4.88 -14.15 -6.96
N LEU A 83 4.60 -13.09 -6.19
CA LEU A 83 5.61 -12.14 -5.74
C LEU A 83 6.69 -12.83 -4.89
N LEU A 84 6.28 -13.67 -3.94
CA LEU A 84 7.22 -14.44 -3.11
C LEU A 84 8.05 -15.42 -3.96
N ALA A 85 7.44 -16.09 -4.94
CA ALA A 85 8.16 -16.98 -5.84
C ALA A 85 9.24 -16.23 -6.63
N LYS A 86 8.93 -15.03 -7.13
CA LYS A 86 9.90 -14.17 -7.81
C LYS A 86 11.05 -13.73 -6.89
N MET A 87 10.78 -13.45 -5.62
CA MET A 87 11.82 -13.08 -4.64
C MET A 87 12.77 -14.23 -4.31
N LEU A 88 12.35 -15.48 -4.53
CA LEU A 88 13.16 -16.69 -4.29
C LEU A 88 13.88 -17.17 -5.56
N ASP A 89 13.48 -16.69 -6.74
CA ASP A 89 14.04 -17.09 -8.01
C ASP A 89 15.37 -16.34 -8.29
N PRO A 90 16.51 -17.04 -8.35
CA PRO A 90 17.81 -16.40 -8.59
C PRO A 90 17.94 -15.79 -10.00
N GLU A 91 17.09 -16.20 -10.95
CA GLU A 91 17.08 -15.66 -12.32
C GLU A 91 16.21 -14.39 -12.43
N THR A 92 15.42 -14.09 -11.40
CA THR A 92 14.56 -12.92 -11.36
C THR A 92 15.26 -11.77 -10.61
N ASP A 93 15.63 -10.74 -11.35
CA ASP A 93 16.21 -9.53 -10.76
C ASP A 93 15.10 -8.67 -10.11
N LEU A 94 14.99 -8.75 -8.79
CA LEU A 94 14.14 -7.89 -7.98
C LEU A 94 14.98 -7.00 -7.07
N PRO A 95 14.58 -5.74 -6.87
CA PRO A 95 15.28 -4.86 -5.96
C PRO A 95 15.17 -5.37 -4.51
N GLU A 96 16.23 -5.16 -3.72
CA GLU A 96 16.28 -5.60 -2.31
C GLU A 96 15.15 -5.01 -1.46
N ASP A 97 14.61 -3.86 -1.86
CA ASP A 97 13.51 -3.15 -1.21
C ASP A 97 12.13 -3.43 -1.85
N ALA A 98 11.99 -4.50 -2.66
CA ALA A 98 10.74 -4.84 -3.36
C ALA A 98 9.49 -4.84 -2.44
N VAL A 99 9.58 -5.44 -1.24
CA VAL A 99 8.48 -5.45 -0.26
C VAL A 99 8.09 -4.02 0.15
N LEU A 100 9.08 -3.17 0.39
CA LEU A 100 8.86 -1.76 0.73
C LEU A 100 8.22 -1.02 -0.44
N ARG A 101 8.69 -1.22 -1.67
CA ARG A 101 8.11 -0.60 -2.87
C ARG A 101 6.66 -1.00 -3.09
N VAL A 102 6.34 -2.29 -3.02
CA VAL A 102 4.97 -2.80 -3.18
C VAL A 102 4.07 -2.25 -2.07
N SER A 103 4.51 -2.31 -0.81
CA SER A 103 3.74 -1.78 0.32
C SER A 103 3.44 -0.28 0.16
N ARG A 104 4.42 0.50 -0.30
CA ARG A 104 4.28 1.93 -0.56
C ARG A 104 3.30 2.17 -1.69
N ALA A 105 3.46 1.46 -2.81
CA ALA A 105 2.58 1.59 -3.97
C ALA A 105 1.12 1.34 -3.58
N ILE A 106 0.84 0.26 -2.85
CA ILE A 106 -0.50 -0.06 -2.32
C ILE A 106 -1.00 1.04 -1.38
N ALA A 107 -0.18 1.48 -0.42
CA ALA A 107 -0.56 2.52 0.55
C ALA A 107 -0.86 3.88 -0.11
N THR A 108 -0.17 4.17 -1.22
CA THR A 108 -0.35 5.41 -2.00
C THR A 108 -1.38 5.28 -3.13
N ALA A 109 -1.90 4.07 -3.38
CA ALA A 109 -2.85 3.83 -4.46
C ALA A 109 -4.15 4.59 -4.19
N GLY A 110 -4.41 5.62 -5.00
CA GLY A 110 -5.55 6.53 -4.83
C GLY A 110 -5.34 7.67 -3.83
N SER A 111 -4.25 7.66 -3.04
CA SER A 111 -3.90 8.71 -2.07
C SER A 111 -2.62 9.48 -2.42
N ALA A 112 -2.01 9.19 -3.58
CA ALA A 112 -0.90 9.95 -4.16
C ALA A 112 -1.34 11.38 -4.57
N ARG A 113 -1.72 12.20 -3.58
CA ARG A 113 -1.77 13.64 -3.77
C ARG A 113 -0.33 14.13 -3.97
N PRO A 114 -0.05 14.95 -4.98
CA PRO A 114 1.14 15.78 -4.97
C PRO A 114 1.08 16.61 -3.69
N THR A 115 1.95 16.33 -2.72
CA THR A 115 2.24 17.28 -1.65
C THR A 115 2.96 18.44 -2.34
N VAL A 116 2.20 19.39 -2.91
CA VAL A 116 2.79 20.66 -3.29
C VAL A 116 3.48 21.23 -2.05
N PRO A 117 4.72 21.74 -2.17
CA PRO A 117 5.41 22.32 -1.04
C PRO A 117 4.50 23.38 -0.41
N SER A 118 4.23 23.26 0.89
CA SER A 118 3.61 24.35 1.64
C SER A 118 4.46 25.60 1.39
N SER A 119 3.86 26.61 0.76
CA SER A 119 4.48 27.82 0.23
C SER A 119 5.79 28.25 0.92
N ILE A 120 6.84 28.49 0.11
CA ILE A 120 7.95 29.36 0.51
C ILE A 120 7.34 30.71 0.88
N SER A 121 7.32 31.03 2.18
CA SER A 121 7.00 32.37 2.66
C SER A 121 7.98 33.35 2.02
N ARG A 122 7.46 34.33 1.29
CA ARG A 122 8.22 35.51 0.83
C ARG A 122 7.80 36.72 1.63
#